data_AF-A0A9D6X6P6-F1
#
_entry.id   AF-A0A9D6X6P6-F1
#
_cell.length_a   1.000
_cell.length_b   1.000
_cell.length_c   1.000
_cell.angle_alpha   90.00
_cell.angle_beta   90.00
_cell.angle_gamma   90.00
#
_symmetry.space_group_name_H-M   'P 1'
#
loop_
_entity.id
_entity.type
_entity.pdbx_description
1 polymer ?
#
loop_
_entity_poly.entity_id
_entity_poly.type
_entity_poly.pdbx_seq_one_letter_code
_entity_poly.pdbx_strand_id
1 'polypeptide(L)' 'MQPLSLTLKGFRGIRDGLGRDELSLDFERLAGDAQLIAIVGGNGRGKSTIMECMHPLC' A
#
# COMPACT_ATOMS: atom_id res chain seq x y z
N MET A 1 2.35 9.14 14.56
CA MET A 1 1.30 9.23 13.53
C MET A 1 0.95 7.81 13.13
N GLN A 2 -0.33 7.44 13.06
CA GLN A 2 -0.78 6.09 12.66
C GLN A 2 -1.59 6.22 11.37
N PRO A 3 -1.19 5.58 10.26
CA PRO A 3 -1.95 5.64 9.01
C PRO A 3 -3.24 4.83 9.15
N LEU A 4 -4.40 5.46 8.86
CA LEU A 4 -5.71 4.79 8.91
C LEU A 4 -6.04 4.12 7.58
N SER A 5 -5.80 4.81 6.47
CA SER A 5 -6.04 4.28 5.13
C SER A 5 -5.05 4.85 4.11
N LEU A 6 -4.91 4.14 2.99
CA LEU A 6 -4.17 4.57 1.81
C LEU A 6 -4.95 4.19 0.56
N THR A 7 -5.18 5.17 -0.32
CA THR A 7 -5.77 4.93 -1.65
C THR A 7 -4.80 5.38 -2.73
N LEU A 8 -4.43 4.45 -3.60
CA LEU A 8 -3.52 4.66 -4.73
C LEU A 8 -4.32 4.50 -6.02
N LYS A 9 -4.44 5.58 -6.81
CA LYS A 9 -5.16 5.58 -8.08
C LYS A 9 -4.25 5.98 -9.24
N GLY A 10 -4.30 5.23 -10.34
CA GLY A 10 -3.54 5.55 -11.55
C GLY A 10 -2.05 5.20 -11.49
N PHE A 11 -1.57 4.60 -10.39
CA PHE A 11 -0.18 4.19 -10.23
C PHE A 11 0.18 3.03 -11.16
N ARG A 12 1.22 3.23 -11.97
CA ARG A 12 1.73 2.20 -12.89
C ARG A 12 2.14 0.92 -12.17
N GLY A 13 2.85 1.02 -11.04
CA GLY A 13 3.29 -0.15 -10.26
C GLY A 13 2.13 -1.00 -9.72
N ILE A 14 0.98 -0.38 -9.43
CA ILE A 14 -0.23 -1.08 -9.00
C ILE A 14 -0.90 -1.76 -10.20
N ARG A 15 -0.96 -1.07 -11.34
CA ARG A 15 -1.53 -1.62 -12.58
C ARG A 15 -0.72 -2.79 -13.10
N ASP A 16 0.58 -2.60 -13.33
CA ASP A 16 1.48 -3.61 -13.88
C ASP A 16 1.68 -4.77 -12.87
N GLY A 17 1.70 -4.46 -11.57
CA GLY A 17 1.94 -5.44 -10.51
C GLY A 17 0.72 -6.23 -10.06
N LEU A 18 -0.47 -5.63 -10.02
CA LEU A 18 -1.68 -6.24 -9.45
C LEU A 18 -2.84 -6.34 -10.47
N GLY A 19 -2.71 -5.76 -11.66
CA GLY A 19 -3.78 -5.73 -12.66
C GLY A 19 -4.96 -4.85 -12.25
N ARG A 20 -4.74 -3.85 -11.40
CA ARG A 20 -5.77 -2.97 -10.84
C ARG A 20 -5.46 -1.50 -11.12
N ASP A 21 -6.48 -0.72 -11.45
CA ASP A 21 -6.34 0.74 -11.64
C ASP A 21 -6.31 1.51 -10.32
N GLU A 22 -6.79 0.89 -9.25
CA GLU A 22 -6.88 1.46 -7.90
C GLU A 22 -6.60 0.39 -6.84
N LEU A 23 -5.91 0.79 -5.78
CA LEU A 23 -5.70 -0.01 -4.56
C LEU A 23 -6.08 0.82 -3.35
N SER A 24 -7.00 0.30 -2.53
CA SER A 24 -7.34 0.88 -1.23
C SER A 24 -6.96 -0.10 -0.12
N LEU A 25 -6.21 0.40 0.86
CA LEU A 25 -5.82 -0.32 2.07
C LEU A 25 -6.47 0.37 3.27
N ASP A 26 -7.22 -0.40 4.04
CA ASP A 26 -7.78 0.00 5.32
C ASP A 26 -6.94 -0.65 6.41
N PHE A 27 -6.06 0.13 7.06
CA PHE A 27 -5.09 -0.43 8.00
C PHE A 27 -5.73 -0.83 9.31
N GLU A 28 -6.82 -0.18 9.74
CA GLU A 28 -7.56 -0.63 10.92
C GLU A 28 -8.13 -2.02 10.69
N ARG A 29 -8.70 -2.28 9.51
CA ARG A 29 -9.25 -3.61 9.18
C ARG A 29 -8.18 -4.65 8.86
N LEU A 30 -7.05 -4.25 8.28
CA LEU A 30 -5.97 -5.16 7.88
C LEU A 30 -4.99 -5.49 9.02
N ALA A 31 -4.75 -4.56 9.94
CA ALA A 31 -3.72 -4.66 10.96
C ALA A 31 -4.28 -4.58 12.40
N GLY A 32 -5.48 -4.04 12.62
CA GLY A 32 -6.05 -3.85 13.95
C GLY A 32 -5.07 -3.15 14.89
N ASP A 33 -4.82 -3.77 16.06
CA ASP A 33 -3.90 -3.25 17.08
C ASP A 33 -2.42 -3.65 16.86
N ALA A 34 -2.10 -4.29 15.72
CA ALA A 34 -0.75 -4.75 15.44
C ALA A 34 0.25 -3.58 15.40
N GLN A 35 1.31 -3.69 16.20
CA GLN A 35 2.36 -2.68 16.27
C GLN A 35 3.39 -2.81 15.13
N LEU A 36 3.44 -3.98 14.49
CA LEU A 36 4.35 -4.27 13.38
C LEU A 36 3.64 -5.18 12.39
N ILE A 37 3.69 -4.79 11.12
CA ILE A 37 3.15 -5.55 10.00
C ILE A 37 4.20 -5.75 8.91
N ALA A 38 3.97 -6.73 8.04
CA ALA A 38 4.81 -6.97 6.87
C ALA A 38 3.98 -6.85 5.59
N ILE A 39 4.55 -6.17 4.59
CA ILE A 39 4.02 -6.17 3.21
C ILE A 39 4.78 -7.23 2.42
N VAL A 40 4.10 -8.32 2.05
CA VAL A 40 4.70 -9.46 1.35
C VAL A 40 4.20 -9.57 -0.09
N GLY A 41 5.02 -10.18 -0.97
CA GLY A 41 4.68 -10.43 -2.36
C GLY A 41 5.90 -10.53 -3.28
N GLY A 42 5.72 -11.11 -4.47
CA GLY A 42 6.78 -11.23 -5.48
C GLY A 42 7.33 -9.89 -6.00
N ASN A 43 8.40 -9.94 -6.78
CA ASN A 43 8.98 -8.75 -7.41
C ASN A 43 7.98 -8.09 -8.37
N GLY A 44 7.99 -6.77 -8.44
CA GLY A 44 7.07 -5.99 -9.28
C GLY A 44 5.64 -5.87 -8.77
N ARG A 45 5.28 -6.43 -7.60
CA ARG A 45 3.91 -6.41 -7.05
C ARG A 45 3.49 -5.11 -6.35
N GLY A 46 4.18 -4.00 -6.58
CA GLY A 46 3.82 -2.68 -6.03
C GLY A 46 4.18 -2.44 -4.55
N LYS A 47 5.01 -3.30 -3.93
CA LYS A 47 5.40 -3.15 -2.52
C LYS A 47 6.10 -1.81 -2.23
N SER A 48 7.13 -1.46 -3.01
CA SER A 48 7.84 -0.19 -2.86
C SER A 48 6.91 1.00 -3.13
N THR A 49 6.00 0.89 -4.09
CA THR A 49 4.99 1.93 -4.36
C THR A 49 4.11 2.21 -3.15
N ILE A 50 3.66 1.18 -2.43
CA ILE A 50 2.89 1.35 -1.19
C ILE A 50 3.75 2.06 -0.13
N MET A 51 4.98 1.59 0.08
CA MET A 51 5.88 2.16 1.09
C MET A 51 6.28 3.62 0.78
N GLU A 52 6.56 3.95 -0.47
CA GLU A 52 6.90 5.31 -0.91
C GLU A 52 5.72 6.26 -0.64
N CYS A 53 4.49 5.85 -0.97
CA CYS A 53 3.30 6.66 -0.72
C CYS A 53 2.87 6.77 0.76
N MET A 54 3.50 6.02 1.66
CA MET A 54 3.28 6.16 3.11
C MET A 54 4.13 7.29 3.72
N HIS A 55 5.04 7.89 2.96
CA HIS A 55 5.80 9.05 3.40
C HIS A 55 5.01 10.34 3.07
N PRO A 56 4.75 11.25 4.05
CA PRO A 56 3.92 12.44 3.83
C PRO A 56 4.48 13.50 2.87
N LEU A 57 5.70 13.33 2.38
CA LEU A 57 6.41 14.29 1.56
C LEU A 57 7.02 13.53 0.38
N CYS A 58 6.55 13.86 -0.81
CA CYS A 58 6.98 13.30 -2.09
C CYS A 58 8.50 13.42 -2.31
#